data_AF-A0A0A1ZPS3-F1
#
_entry.id   AF-A0A0A1ZPS3-F1
#
_cell.length_a   1.000
_cell.length_b   1.000
_cell.length_c   1.000
_cell.angle_alpha   90.00
_cell.angle_beta   90.00
_cell.angle_gamma   90.00
#
_symmetry.space_group_name_H-M   'P 1'
#
loop_
_entity.id
_entity.type
_entity.pdbx_description
1 polymer ?
#
loop_
_entity_poly.entity_id
_entity_poly.type
_entity_poly.pdbx_seq_one_letter_code
_entity_poly.pdbx_strand_id
1 'polypeptide(L)'
;MKTIQIEFSKYESVKFLWSKLIEDYGFDKARKIVSQAIDLQKMNGSKNSTMPIIFSGTGGLALIPIEMLENEGLTINYQDNQVLIFNLKTKSFQILNEAN
;
A
#
# COMPACT_ATOMS: atom_id res chain seq x y z
N MET A 1 8.64 -15.63 -6.50
CA MET A 1 7.89 -14.80 -5.54
C MET A 1 6.49 -15.40 -5.40
N LYS A 2 5.94 -15.48 -4.18
CA LYS A 2 4.53 -15.87 -4.03
C LYS A 2 3.67 -14.72 -4.54
N THR A 3 2.80 -14.99 -5.50
CA THR A 3 1.86 -14.00 -6.02
C THR A 3 0.70 -13.88 -5.06
N ILE A 4 0.48 -12.69 -4.51
CA ILE A 4 -0.72 -12.37 -3.74
C ILE A 4 -1.78 -11.95 -4.77
N GLN A 5 -2.87 -12.70 -4.87
CA GLN A 5 -4.04 -12.28 -5.67
C GLN A 5 -4.98 -11.50 -4.75
N ILE A 6 -5.18 -10.22 -5.05
CA ILE A 6 -6.13 -9.35 -4.36
C ILE A 6 -7.13 -8.88 -5.42
N GLU A 7 -8.41 -9.14 -5.19
CA GLU A 7 -9.51 -8.66 -6.02
C GLU A 7 -10.00 -7.33 -5.45
N PHE A 8 -9.45 -6.21 -5.95
CA PHE A 8 -9.65 -4.89 -5.33
C PHE A 8 -11.08 -4.38 -5.42
N SER A 9 -11.87 -4.83 -6.39
CA SER A 9 -13.32 -4.58 -6.47
C SER A 9 -14.11 -5.00 -5.24
N LYS A 10 -13.59 -5.91 -4.40
CA LYS A 10 -14.20 -6.32 -3.13
C LYS A 10 -13.87 -5.39 -1.95
N TYR A 11 -13.09 -4.34 -2.19
CA TYR A 11 -12.57 -3.44 -1.16
C TYR A 11 -12.95 -1.99 -1.48
N GLU A 12 -13.17 -1.20 -0.44
CA GLU A 12 -13.47 0.22 -0.56
C GLU A 12 -12.19 1.06 -0.55
N SER A 13 -12.09 2.02 -1.47
CA SER A 13 -11.06 3.06 -1.44
C SER A 13 -11.41 4.11 -0.40
N VAL A 14 -10.59 4.23 0.66
CA VAL A 14 -10.85 5.09 1.82
C VAL A 14 -9.68 6.05 2.06
N LYS A 15 -9.91 7.06 2.93
CA LYS A 15 -8.90 8.08 3.28
C LYS A 15 -8.38 7.99 4.72
N PHE A 16 -8.89 7.05 5.52
CA PHE A 16 -8.63 7.00 6.97
C PHE A 16 -7.60 5.94 7.41
N LEU A 17 -7.12 5.06 6.51
CA LEU A 17 -6.21 3.97 6.90
C LEU A 17 -4.84 4.45 7.36
N TRP A 18 -4.34 5.57 6.84
CA TRP A 18 -3.12 6.18 7.37
C TRP A 18 -3.31 6.63 8.82
N SER A 19 -4.38 7.38 9.11
CA SER A 19 -4.73 7.78 10.47
C SER A 19 -4.90 6.56 11.37
N LYS A 20 -5.54 5.51 10.86
CA LYS A 20 -5.73 4.26 11.60
C LYS A 20 -4.41 3.54 11.90
N LEU A 21 -3.48 3.53 10.96
CA LEU A 21 -2.15 2.97 11.15
C LEU A 21 -1.38 3.74 12.25
N ILE A 22 -1.51 5.06 12.30
CA ILE A 22 -0.94 5.89 13.37
C ILE A 22 -1.59 5.56 14.71
N GLU A 23 -2.91 5.43 14.78
CA GLU A 23 -3.63 5.06 16.01
C GLU A 23 -3.19 3.71 16.55
N ASP A 24 -2.98 2.72 15.67
CA ASP A 24 -2.69 1.35 16.06
C ASP A 24 -1.21 1.12 16.45
N TYR A 25 -0.27 1.84 15.83
CA TYR A 25 1.18 1.62 16.02
C TYR A 25 1.94 2.81 16.62
N GLY A 26 1.35 4.00 16.65
CA GLY A 26 2.03 5.27 16.92
C GLY A 26 2.73 5.83 15.68
N PHE A 27 2.87 7.17 15.64
CA PHE A 27 3.38 7.90 14.46
C PHE A 27 4.76 7.43 14.01
N ASP A 28 5.73 7.31 14.93
CA ASP A 28 7.10 6.93 14.58
C ASP A 28 7.17 5.53 13.96
N LYS A 29 6.36 4.60 14.46
CA LYS A 29 6.32 3.23 13.95
C LYS A 29 5.58 3.17 12.62
N ALA A 30 4.45 3.86 12.47
CA ALA A 30 3.73 3.96 11.21
C ALA A 30 4.61 4.56 10.10
N ARG A 31 5.36 5.63 10.40
CA ARG A 31 6.34 6.22 9.49
C ARG A 31 7.45 5.25 9.11
N LYS A 32 8.00 4.50 10.07
CA LYS A 32 9.01 3.46 9.79
C LYS A 32 8.49 2.35 8.88
N ILE A 33 7.24 1.94 9.05
CA ILE A 33 6.59 0.92 8.17
C ILE A 33 6.48 1.46 6.74
N VAL A 34 6.07 2.71 6.56
CA VAL A 34 6.00 3.37 5.24
C VAL A 34 7.38 3.47 4.59
N SER A 35 8.40 3.91 5.33
CA SER A 35 9.78 3.96 4.84
C SER A 35 10.26 2.57 4.39
N GLN A 36 10.01 1.53 5.20
CA GLN A 36 10.40 0.15 4.85
C GLN A 36 9.64 -0.38 3.62
N ALA A 37 8.38 -0.02 3.44
CA ALA A 37 7.60 -0.35 2.25
C ALA A 37 8.21 0.28 0.99
N ILE A 38 8.61 1.55 1.07
CA ILE A 38 9.27 2.26 -0.03
C ILE A 38 10.65 1.65 -0.32
N ASP A 39 11.44 1.37 0.71
CA ASP A 39 12.75 0.74 0.55
C ASP A 39 12.62 -0.65 -0.08
N LEU A 40 11.59 -1.42 0.29
CA LEU A 40 11.27 -2.71 -0.33
C LEU A 40 11.04 -2.57 -1.85
N GLN A 41 10.30 -1.56 -2.28
CA GLN A 41 10.08 -1.28 -3.71
C GLN A 41 11.38 -0.88 -4.41
N LYS A 42 12.21 -0.04 -3.78
CA LYS A 42 13.51 0.38 -4.34
C LYS A 42 14.47 -0.81 -4.51
N MET A 43 14.46 -1.75 -3.57
CA MET A 43 15.35 -2.92 -3.58
C MET A 43 14.88 -4.04 -4.51
N ASN A 44 13.57 -4.32 -4.54
CA ASN A 44 13.04 -5.54 -5.16
C ASN A 44 11.95 -5.28 -6.21
N GLY A 45 11.49 -4.04 -6.35
CA GLY A 45 10.44 -3.64 -7.28
C GLY A 45 10.99 -3.07 -8.59
N SER A 46 10.07 -2.69 -9.45
CA SER A 46 10.33 -1.89 -10.64
C SER A 46 9.50 -0.61 -10.59
N LYS A 47 10.15 0.52 -10.87
CA LYS A 47 9.51 1.84 -10.90
C LYS A 47 8.35 1.82 -11.91
N ASN A 48 7.21 2.39 -11.53
CA ASN A 48 5.99 2.43 -12.34
C ASN A 48 5.42 1.06 -12.76
N SER A 49 5.91 -0.06 -12.24
CA SER A 49 5.34 -1.39 -12.51
C SER A 49 4.92 -2.11 -11.23
N THR A 50 5.55 -1.80 -10.11
CA THR A 50 5.23 -2.38 -8.80
C THR A 50 4.90 -1.30 -7.79
N MET A 51 3.96 -1.57 -6.90
CA MET A 51 3.60 -0.73 -5.76
C MET A 51 3.78 -1.52 -4.48
N PRO A 52 4.41 -0.94 -3.44
CA PRO A 52 4.46 -1.57 -2.14
C PRO A 52 3.10 -1.54 -1.45
N ILE A 53 2.78 -2.63 -0.77
CA ILE A 53 1.54 -2.79 0.01
C ILE A 53 1.88 -2.98 1.49
N ILE A 54 1.18 -2.25 2.35
CA ILE A 54 1.23 -2.38 3.82
C ILE A 54 -0.05 -3.06 4.29
N PHE A 55 0.07 -4.20 4.96
CA PHE A 55 -1.03 -4.85 5.65
C PHE A 55 -1.23 -4.19 7.02
N SER A 56 -2.13 -3.21 7.11
CA SER A 56 -2.36 -2.42 8.33
C SER A 56 -2.65 -3.27 9.57
N GLY A 57 -3.30 -4.43 9.42
CA GLY A 57 -3.56 -5.34 10.54
C GLY A 57 -2.33 -6.00 11.16
N THR A 58 -1.20 -6.05 10.46
CA THR A 58 0.02 -6.74 10.93
C THR A 58 1.31 -5.92 10.78
N GLY A 59 1.27 -4.82 10.03
CA GLY A 59 2.47 -4.10 9.58
C GLY A 59 3.28 -4.86 8.53
N GLY A 60 2.78 -6.00 8.03
CA GLY A 60 3.44 -6.78 6.99
C GLY A 60 3.55 -6.01 5.67
N LEU A 61 4.57 -6.33 4.89
CA LEU A 61 4.89 -5.65 3.64
C LEU A 61 4.95 -6.64 2.47
N ALA A 62 4.52 -6.20 1.29
CA ALA A 62 4.76 -6.92 0.04
C ALA A 62 4.87 -5.94 -1.14
N LEU A 63 5.12 -6.49 -2.34
CA LEU A 63 5.03 -5.76 -3.61
C LEU A 63 3.91 -6.38 -4.45
N ILE A 64 3.12 -5.53 -5.09
CA ILE A 64 2.10 -5.93 -6.05
C ILE A 64 2.37 -5.27 -7.40
N PRO A 65 2.02 -5.91 -8.53
CA PRO A 65 1.99 -5.24 -9.83
C PRO A 65 0.95 -4.11 -9.83
N ILE A 66 1.29 -2.95 -10.38
CA ILE A 66 0.37 -1.81 -10.50
C ILE A 66 -0.81 -2.16 -11.43
N GLU A 67 -0.57 -2.99 -12.44
CA GLU A 67 -1.59 -3.53 -13.34
C GLU A 67 -2.78 -4.18 -12.59
N MET A 68 -2.55 -4.75 -11.39
CA MET A 68 -3.64 -5.30 -10.57
C MET A 68 -4.64 -4.24 -10.12
N LEU A 69 -4.19 -2.99 -9.91
CA LEU A 69 -5.06 -1.88 -9.54
C LEU A 69 -5.74 -1.30 -10.78
N GLU A 70 -5.02 -1.18 -11.89
CA GLU A 70 -5.54 -0.63 -13.15
C GLU A 70 -6.64 -1.51 -13.75
N ASN A 71 -6.48 -2.84 -13.68
CA ASN A 71 -7.49 -3.80 -14.14
C ASN A 71 -8.82 -3.70 -13.37
N GLU A 72 -8.81 -3.09 -12.20
CA GLU A 72 -9.98 -2.87 -11.33
C GLU A 72 -10.58 -1.46 -11.55
N GLY A 73 -10.12 -0.74 -12.57
CA GLY A 73 -10.60 0.59 -12.96
C GLY A 73 -10.03 1.73 -12.12
N LEU A 74 -9.03 1.48 -11.28
CA LEU A 74 -8.38 2.53 -10.50
C LEU A 74 -7.39 3.30 -11.38
N THR A 75 -7.62 4.60 -11.55
CA THR A 75 -6.64 5.48 -12.19
C THR A 75 -5.49 5.71 -11.23
N ILE A 76 -4.32 5.14 -11.54
CA ILE A 76 -3.11 5.33 -10.76
C ILE A 76 -2.32 6.50 -11.34
N ASN A 77 -2.23 7.58 -10.57
CA ASN A 77 -1.31 8.66 -10.87
C ASN A 77 0.06 8.26 -10.34
N TYR A 78 0.96 7.81 -11.22
CA TYR A 78 2.32 7.42 -10.87
C TYR A 78 3.05 8.56 -10.15
N GLN A 79 3.31 8.39 -8.87
CA GLN A 79 4.12 9.29 -8.06
C GLN A 79 5.25 8.50 -7.39
N ASP A 80 6.38 9.16 -7.18
CA ASP A 80 7.44 8.59 -6.36
C ASP A 80 6.93 8.40 -4.91
N ASN A 81 7.45 7.37 -4.23
CA ASN A 81 7.12 7.07 -2.83
C ASN A 81 5.63 6.81 -2.55
N GLN A 82 4.94 6.17 -3.50
CA GLN A 82 3.56 5.70 -3.33
C GLN A 82 3.48 4.37 -2.59
N VAL A 83 2.54 4.27 -1.65
CA VAL A 83 2.28 3.04 -0.90
C VAL A 83 0.79 2.75 -0.80
N LEU A 84 0.41 1.49 -0.98
CA LEU A 84 -0.94 1.01 -0.77
C LEU A 84 -1.11 0.50 0.67
N ILE A 85 -1.87 1.20 1.50
CA ILE A 85 -2.28 0.69 2.80
C ILE A 85 -3.52 -0.17 2.61
N PHE A 86 -3.46 -1.42 3.05
CA PHE A 86 -4.52 -2.40 2.84
C PHE A 86 -4.97 -3.01 4.17
N ASN A 87 -6.28 -3.21 4.31
CA ASN A 87 -6.86 -3.87 5.47
C ASN A 87 -7.87 -4.94 5.04
N LEU A 88 -7.51 -6.19 5.30
CA LEU A 88 -8.35 -7.34 4.97
C LEU A 88 -9.64 -7.38 5.80
N LYS A 89 -9.57 -6.99 7.07
CA LYS A 89 -10.69 -7.10 8.03
C LYS A 89 -11.77 -6.07 7.74
N THR A 90 -11.38 -4.82 7.49
CA THR A 90 -12.31 -3.73 7.17
C THR A 90 -12.66 -3.66 5.69
N LYS A 91 -12.09 -4.56 4.86
CA LYS A 91 -12.25 -4.58 3.39
C LYS A 91 -12.02 -3.20 2.77
N SER A 92 -10.90 -2.58 3.12
CA SER A 92 -10.59 -1.23 2.67
C SER A 92 -9.14 -1.09 2.25
N PHE A 93 -8.87 -0.17 1.34
CA PHE A 93 -7.53 0.23 0.97
C PHE A 93 -7.41 1.75 0.82
N GLN A 94 -6.19 2.27 0.90
CA GLN A 94 -5.87 3.66 0.72
C GLN A 94 -4.53 3.76 0.00
N ILE A 95 -4.45 4.57 -1.05
CA ILE A 95 -3.16 4.95 -1.62
C ILE A 95 -2.66 6.18 -0.86
N LEU A 96 -1.48 6.04 -0.25
CA LEU A 96 -0.76 7.12 0.41
C LEU A 96 0.38 7.58 -0.50
N ASN A 97 0.46 8.88 -0.72
CA ASN A 97 1.60 9.52 -1.37
C ASN A 97 2.44 10.16 -0.26
N GLU A 98 3.68 9.70 -0.05
CA GLU A 98 4.59 10.43 0.84
C GLU A 98 4.98 11.74 0.15
N ALA A 99 4.73 12.87 0.83
CA ALA A 99 5.14 14.17 0.31
C ALA A 99 6.67 14.25 0.32
N ASN A 100 7.26 14.61 -0.84
CA ASN A 100 8.68 14.91 -0.97
C ASN A 100 9.08 16.15 -0.16
#